data_AF-A0A399Z2I9-F1
#
_entry.id   AF-A0A399Z2I9-F1
#
_cell.length_a   1.000
_cell.length_b   1.000
_cell.length_c   1.000
_cell.angle_alpha   90.00
_cell.angle_beta   90.00
_cell.angle_gamma   90.00
#
_symmetry.space_group_name_H-M   'P 1'
#
loop_
_entity.id
_entity.type
_entity.pdbx_description
1 polymer ?
#
loop_
_entity_poly.entity_id
_entity_poly.type
_entity_poly.pdbx_seq_one_letter_code
_entity_poly.pdbx_strand_id
1 'polypeptide(L)'
;MKKALPFILLGAAGLLLCIGIGALAWNFWGAASPAVDTSKWLSPREQVDVKKIIPGVAIAILAGTSDDASVDDALAAGDFEGAFAQIAYGNEFSDANRVGPLLLLGNRYAAAKQTAKAAWMYQYAIFLATVSPQPSDLNRVQTLLEAA
;
A
#
# COMPACT_ATOMS: atom_id res chain seq x y z
N MET A 1 43.39 -27.97 -10.40
CA MET A 1 42.13 -27.35 -9.94
C MET A 1 42.22 -25.82 -9.78
N LYS A 2 43.26 -25.25 -9.16
CA LYS A 2 43.41 -23.77 -8.99
C LYS A 2 43.35 -22.94 -10.29
N LYS A 3 43.80 -23.48 -11.43
CA LYS A 3 43.76 -22.79 -12.74
C LYS A 3 42.39 -22.78 -13.43
N ALA A 4 41.49 -23.69 -13.05
CA ALA A 4 40.14 -23.77 -13.61
C ALA A 4 39.11 -22.94 -12.82
N LEU A 5 39.41 -22.64 -11.54
CA LEU A 5 38.59 -21.82 -10.65
C LEU A 5 38.18 -20.46 -11.24
N PRO A 6 39.07 -19.65 -11.88
CA PRO A 6 38.66 -18.37 -12.45
C PRO A 6 37.69 -18.52 -13.64
N PHE A 7 37.82 -19.58 -14.46
CA PHE A 7 36.90 -19.83 -15.58
C PHE A 7 35.52 -20.28 -15.09
N ILE A 8 35.47 -21.08 -14.03
CA ILE A 8 34.20 -21.51 -13.40
C ILE A 8 33.50 -20.31 -12.75
N LEU A 9 34.24 -19.44 -12.05
CA LEU A 9 33.70 -18.21 -11.46
C LEU A 9 33.17 -17.24 -12.53
N LEU A 10 33.90 -17.06 -13.64
CA LEU A 10 33.46 -16.19 -14.73
C LEU A 10 32.19 -16.74 -15.42
N GLY A 11 32.13 -18.06 -15.62
CA GLY A 11 30.94 -18.73 -16.16
C GLY A 11 29.73 -18.61 -15.23
N ALA A 12 29.92 -18.81 -13.92
CA ALA A 12 28.87 -18.66 -12.93
C ALA A 12 28.37 -17.21 -12.81
N ALA A 13 29.29 -16.23 -12.87
CA ALA A 13 28.94 -14.81 -12.87
C ALA A 13 28.13 -14.43 -14.13
N GLY A 14 28.54 -14.91 -15.30
CA GLY A 14 27.79 -14.70 -16.55
C GLY A 14 26.38 -15.31 -16.50
N LEU A 15 26.26 -16.52 -15.95
CA LEU A 15 24.96 -17.18 -15.78
C LEU A 15 24.04 -16.38 -14.83
N LEU A 16 24.56 -15.92 -13.70
CA LEU A 16 23.80 -15.07 -12.76
C LEU A 16 23.35 -13.76 -13.41
N LEU A 17 24.19 -13.17 -14.25
CA LEU A 17 23.87 -11.92 -14.96
C LEU A 17 22.74 -12.15 -15.98
N CYS A 18 22.78 -13.26 -16.73
CA CYS A 18 21.70 -13.66 -17.63
C CYS A 18 20.38 -13.93 -16.89
N ILE A 19 20.45 -14.61 -15.73
CA ILE A 19 19.26 -14.86 -14.89
C ILE A 19 18.70 -13.54 -14.35
N GLY A 20 19.55 -12.62 -13.90
CA GLY A 20 19.14 -11.31 -13.41
C GLY A 20 18.45 -10.47 -14.50
N ILE A 21 19.02 -10.43 -15.71
CA ILE A 21 18.41 -9.75 -16.86
C ILE A 21 17.08 -10.42 -17.22
N GLY A 22 17.01 -11.76 -17.23
CA GLY A 22 15.78 -12.50 -17.51
C GLY A 22 14.67 -12.20 -16.51
N ALA A 23 14.99 -12.13 -15.21
CA ALA A 23 14.03 -11.78 -14.16
C ALA A 23 13.54 -10.33 -14.28
N LEU A 24 14.44 -9.39 -14.58
CA LEU A 24 14.10 -7.98 -14.85
C LEU A 24 13.19 -7.84 -16.08
N ALA A 25 13.57 -8.48 -17.19
CA ALA A 25 12.78 -8.48 -18.42
C ALA A 25 11.39 -9.06 -18.16
N TRP A 26 11.28 -10.17 -17.43
CA TRP A 26 10.00 -10.76 -17.06
C TRP A 26 9.14 -9.84 -16.20
N ASN A 27 9.75 -9.11 -15.26
CA ASN A 27 9.04 -8.15 -14.42
C ASN A 27 8.49 -6.96 -15.21
N PHE A 28 9.21 -6.49 -16.23
CA PHE A 28 8.77 -5.38 -17.08
C PHE A 28 7.84 -5.79 -18.23
N TRP A 29 7.97 -7.02 -18.76
CA TRP A 29 7.11 -7.54 -19.83
C TRP A 29 5.88 -8.31 -19.34
N GLY A 30 5.79 -8.59 -18.03
CA GLY A 30 4.59 -9.15 -17.42
C GLY A 30 3.39 -8.26 -17.71
N ALA A 31 2.22 -8.87 -17.91
CA ALA A 31 0.98 -8.17 -18.24
C ALA A 31 0.80 -6.95 -17.33
N ALA A 32 0.59 -5.77 -17.94
CA ALA A 32 0.18 -4.58 -17.22
C ALA A 32 -0.96 -4.98 -16.28
N SER A 33 -0.84 -4.64 -14.99
CA SER A 33 -1.91 -4.90 -14.04
C SER A 33 -3.21 -4.36 -14.65
N PRO A 34 -4.30 -5.15 -14.65
CA PRO A 34 -5.55 -4.72 -15.26
C PRO A 34 -5.88 -3.33 -14.71
N ALA A 35 -6.08 -2.38 -15.62
CA ALA A 35 -6.38 -1.01 -15.25
C ALA A 35 -7.59 -1.03 -14.31
N VAL A 36 -7.38 -0.58 -13.08
CA VAL A 36 -8.46 -0.48 -12.10
C VAL A 36 -9.31 0.69 -12.53
N ASP A 37 -10.58 0.44 -12.81
CA ASP A 37 -11.53 1.51 -13.09
C ASP A 37 -11.78 2.32 -11.81
N THR A 38 -11.09 3.45 -11.71
CA THR A 38 -11.24 4.44 -10.63
C THR A 38 -12.15 5.59 -11.03
N SER A 39 -12.78 5.54 -12.21
CA SER A 39 -13.63 6.62 -12.71
C SER A 39 -14.90 6.80 -11.89
N LYS A 40 -15.42 5.71 -11.31
CA LYS A 40 -16.53 5.75 -10.38
C LYS A 40 -16.00 6.00 -8.97
N TRP A 41 -16.21 7.21 -8.47
CA TRP A 41 -15.97 7.52 -7.07
C TRP A 41 -16.85 6.64 -6.17
N LEU A 42 -16.21 5.93 -5.24
CA LEU A 42 -16.84 5.14 -4.19
C LEU A 42 -16.45 5.75 -2.86
N SER A 43 -17.38 5.95 -1.93
CA SER A 43 -17.01 6.47 -0.62
C SER A 43 -16.10 5.46 0.09
N PRO A 44 -15.10 5.89 0.88
CA PRO A 44 -14.17 4.99 1.57
C PRO A 44 -14.89 3.93 2.41
N ARG A 45 -16.02 4.31 3.04
CA ARG A 45 -16.86 3.44 3.86
C ARG A 45 -17.54 2.32 3.05
N GLU A 46 -17.92 2.58 1.81
CA GLU A 46 -18.53 1.57 0.93
C GLU A 46 -17.51 0.55 0.42
N GLN A 47 -16.21 0.86 0.52
CA GLN A 47 -15.14 -0.02 0.06
C GLN A 47 -14.63 -0.98 1.14
N VAL A 48 -15.07 -0.80 2.40
CA VAL A 48 -14.69 -1.66 3.53
C VAL A 48 -15.40 -3.01 3.39
N ASP A 49 -14.60 -4.07 3.32
CA ASP A 49 -15.08 -5.46 3.29
C ASP A 49 -15.13 -6.02 4.71
N VAL A 50 -16.25 -5.81 5.40
CA VAL A 50 -16.45 -6.21 6.81
C VAL A 50 -16.13 -7.68 7.07
N LYS A 51 -16.23 -8.55 6.06
CA LYS A 51 -15.95 -9.99 6.20
C LYS A 51 -14.47 -10.32 6.33
N LYS A 52 -13.58 -9.39 5.96
CA LYS A 52 -12.11 -9.57 6.02
C LYS A 52 -11.47 -8.95 7.25
N ILE A 53 -12.23 -8.18 8.03
CA ILE A 53 -11.76 -7.60 9.28
C ILE A 53 -11.55 -8.72 10.29
N ILE A 54 -10.41 -8.72 10.98
CA ILE A 54 -10.11 -9.66 12.05
C ILE A 54 -10.79 -9.17 13.33
N PRO A 55 -11.87 -9.83 13.81
CA PRO A 55 -12.67 -9.29 14.91
C PRO A 55 -11.88 -9.15 16.21
N GLY A 56 -10.91 -10.04 16.45
CA GLY A 56 -10.08 -10.03 17.65
C GLY A 56 -9.23 -8.76 17.79
N VAL A 57 -8.82 -8.15 16.67
CA VAL A 57 -8.05 -6.90 16.67
C VAL A 57 -9.00 -5.70 16.73
N ALA A 58 -10.10 -5.74 15.97
CA ALA A 58 -11.06 -4.64 15.88
C ALA A 58 -11.78 -4.31 17.22
N ILE A 59 -11.90 -5.27 18.14
CA ILE A 59 -12.53 -5.05 19.45
C ILE A 59 -11.71 -4.08 20.33
N ALA A 60 -10.41 -3.88 20.07
CA ALA A 60 -9.54 -3.02 20.88
C ALA A 60 -10.04 -1.56 20.94
N ILE A 61 -10.70 -1.05 19.89
CA ILE A 61 -11.30 0.28 19.86
C ILE A 61 -12.42 0.41 20.90
N LEU A 62 -13.22 -0.65 21.09
CA LEU A 62 -14.27 -0.68 22.11
C LEU A 62 -13.71 -0.63 23.54
N ALA A 63 -12.43 -0.98 23.71
CA ALA A 63 -11.72 -0.86 24.98
C ALA A 63 -11.11 0.55 25.21
N GLY A 64 -11.34 1.51 24.30
CA GLY A 64 -10.87 2.89 24.42
C GLY A 64 -9.51 3.17 23.78
N THR A 65 -9.05 2.29 22.88
CA THR A 65 -7.83 2.53 22.07
C THR A 65 -8.09 3.67 21.09
N SER A 66 -7.16 4.61 20.96
CA SER A 66 -7.23 5.72 19.98
C SER A 66 -7.22 5.21 18.55
N ASP A 67 -7.74 6.00 17.60
CA ASP A 67 -7.84 5.61 16.20
C ASP A 67 -6.46 5.30 15.59
N ASP A 68 -5.44 6.11 15.88
CA ASP A 68 -4.05 5.92 15.42
C ASP A 68 -3.48 4.58 15.89
N ALA A 69 -3.53 4.33 17.21
CA ALA A 69 -3.03 3.10 17.80
C ALA A 69 -3.79 1.86 17.27
N SER A 70 -5.09 1.97 17.02
CA SER A 70 -5.84 0.86 16.44
C SER A 70 -5.46 0.58 14.98
N VAL A 71 -5.08 1.60 14.20
CA VAL A 71 -4.54 1.40 12.85
C VAL A 71 -3.20 0.67 12.93
N ASP A 72 -2.33 1.09 13.85
CA ASP A 72 -1.03 0.45 14.06
C ASP A 72 -1.15 -1.01 14.49
N ASP A 73 -2.05 -1.31 15.43
CA ASP A 73 -2.34 -2.68 15.88
C ASP A 73 -2.88 -3.56 14.75
N ALA A 74 -3.80 -3.03 13.94
CA ALA A 74 -4.33 -3.73 12.77
C ALA A 74 -3.25 -4.00 11.72
N LEU A 75 -2.39 -3.01 11.44
CA LEU A 75 -1.27 -3.18 10.52
C LEU A 75 -0.25 -4.21 11.03
N ALA A 76 0.04 -4.20 12.34
CA ALA A 76 0.96 -5.15 12.99
C ALA A 76 0.41 -6.59 12.94
N ALA A 77 -0.91 -6.75 13.07
CA ALA A 77 -1.60 -8.03 12.95
C ALA A 77 -1.79 -8.51 11.49
N GLY A 78 -1.43 -7.69 10.49
CA GLY A 78 -1.69 -7.97 9.08
C GLY A 78 -3.16 -7.80 8.67
N ASP A 79 -3.99 -7.17 9.52
CA ASP A 79 -5.38 -6.85 9.23
C ASP A 79 -5.49 -5.53 8.47
N PHE A 80 -5.13 -5.56 7.18
CA PHE A 80 -5.21 -4.37 6.32
C PHE A 80 -6.65 -3.85 6.17
N GLU A 81 -7.64 -4.74 6.27
CA GLU A 81 -9.04 -4.34 6.21
C GLU A 81 -9.50 -3.64 7.48
N GLY A 82 -9.11 -4.16 8.65
CA GLY A 82 -9.36 -3.51 9.93
C GLY A 82 -8.70 -2.14 10.02
N ALA A 83 -7.45 -2.02 9.55
CA ALA A 83 -6.77 -0.74 9.44
C ALA A 83 -7.53 0.22 8.50
N PHE A 84 -7.99 -0.26 7.34
CA PHE A 84 -8.78 0.56 6.42
C PHE A 84 -10.10 1.02 7.05
N ALA A 85 -10.81 0.12 7.71
CA ALA A 85 -12.06 0.40 8.39
C ALA A 85 -11.85 1.50 9.43
N GLN A 86 -10.77 1.43 10.20
CA GLN A 86 -10.47 2.46 11.19
C GLN A 86 -10.18 3.82 10.57
N ILE A 87 -9.45 3.86 9.45
CA ILE A 87 -9.19 5.11 8.71
C ILE A 87 -10.50 5.69 8.12
N ALA A 88 -11.41 4.84 7.62
CA ALA A 88 -12.64 5.23 6.94
C ALA A 88 -13.80 5.62 7.89
N TYR A 89 -13.86 5.02 9.07
CA TYR A 89 -14.89 5.27 10.07
C TYR A 89 -14.40 6.11 11.27
N GLY A 90 -13.11 6.15 11.53
CA GLY A 90 -12.49 6.90 12.62
C GLY A 90 -12.72 8.40 12.50
N ASN A 91 -12.91 9.04 13.65
CA ASN A 91 -13.23 10.46 13.77
C ASN A 91 -12.06 11.28 14.32
N GLU A 92 -11.01 10.64 14.85
CA GLU A 92 -9.83 11.35 15.37
C GLU A 92 -8.88 11.77 14.25
N PHE A 93 -8.96 11.12 13.09
CA PHE A 93 -8.21 11.51 11.90
C PHE A 93 -8.73 12.81 11.29
N SER A 94 -7.89 13.85 11.35
CA SER A 94 -7.98 15.00 10.46
C SER A 94 -7.66 14.56 9.02
N ASP A 95 -8.15 15.28 8.02
CA ASP A 95 -7.83 14.97 6.62
C ASP A 95 -6.31 15.05 6.36
N ALA A 96 -5.60 15.95 7.04
CA ALA A 96 -4.14 16.07 6.94
C ALA A 96 -3.42 14.82 7.49
N ASN A 97 -3.89 14.27 8.61
CA ASN A 97 -3.27 13.13 9.27
C ASN A 97 -3.74 11.80 8.66
N ARG A 98 -4.87 11.79 7.93
CA ARG A 98 -5.43 10.60 7.27
C ARG A 98 -4.61 10.16 6.06
N VAL A 99 -3.90 11.08 5.41
CA VAL A 99 -3.16 10.81 4.15
C VAL A 99 -2.04 9.79 4.34
N GLY A 100 -1.22 9.94 5.38
CA GLY A 100 -0.08 9.04 5.63
C GLY A 100 -0.50 7.57 5.78
N PRO A 101 -1.47 7.24 6.67
CA PRO A 101 -2.02 5.90 6.80
C PRO A 101 -2.60 5.35 5.49
N LEU A 102 -3.27 6.18 4.68
CA LEU A 102 -3.80 5.77 3.37
C LEU A 102 -2.68 5.37 2.40
N LEU A 103 -1.61 6.17 2.30
CA LEU A 103 -0.45 5.87 1.45
C LEU A 103 0.25 4.57 1.90
N LEU A 104 0.46 4.43 3.22
CA LEU A 104 1.01 3.20 3.80
C LEU A 104 0.14 1.99 3.45
N LEU A 105 -1.19 2.10 3.59
CA LEU A 105 -2.10 1.01 3.31
C LEU A 105 -2.16 0.67 1.81
N GLY A 106 -2.11 1.68 0.94
CA GLY A 106 -1.97 1.50 -0.50
C GLY A 106 -0.73 0.66 -0.84
N ASN A 107 0.41 0.98 -0.23
CA ASN A 107 1.65 0.24 -0.39
C ASN A 107 1.52 -1.22 0.10
N ARG A 108 0.84 -1.46 1.24
CA ARG A 108 0.58 -2.82 1.75
C ARG A 108 -0.33 -3.63 0.81
N TYR A 109 -1.40 -3.03 0.30
CA TYR A 109 -2.29 -3.68 -0.66
C TYR A 109 -1.59 -3.98 -1.99
N ALA A 110 -0.74 -3.07 -2.47
CA ALA A 110 0.04 -3.27 -3.68
C ALA A 110 1.02 -4.45 -3.52
N ALA A 111 1.75 -4.49 -2.39
CA ALA A 111 2.63 -5.61 -2.06
C ALA A 111 1.88 -6.95 -1.95
N ALA A 112 0.63 -6.92 -1.47
CA ALA A 112 -0.26 -8.08 -1.40
C ALA A 112 -0.98 -8.41 -2.73
N LYS A 113 -0.62 -7.74 -3.85
CA LYS A 113 -1.24 -7.88 -5.18
C LYS A 113 -2.74 -7.55 -5.22
N GLN A 114 -3.24 -6.80 -4.25
CA GLN A 114 -4.61 -6.28 -4.22
C GLN A 114 -4.66 -4.91 -4.91
N THR A 115 -4.39 -4.91 -6.23
CA THR A 115 -4.17 -3.69 -7.03
C THR A 115 -5.35 -2.72 -6.98
N ALA A 116 -6.59 -3.23 -6.98
CA ALA A 116 -7.79 -2.39 -6.89
C ALA A 116 -7.86 -1.61 -5.57
N LYS A 117 -7.61 -2.29 -4.44
CA LYS A 117 -7.61 -1.63 -3.12
C LYS A 117 -6.46 -0.64 -3.00
N ALA A 118 -5.27 -0.99 -3.50
CA ALA A 118 -4.15 -0.07 -3.54
C ALA A 118 -4.49 1.22 -4.30
N ALA A 119 -5.05 1.08 -5.51
CA ALA A 119 -5.45 2.20 -6.34
C ALA A 119 -6.48 3.11 -5.64
N TRP A 120 -7.47 2.52 -4.94
CA TRP A 120 -8.45 3.32 -4.20
C TRP A 120 -7.84 4.06 -3.00
N MET A 121 -6.88 3.46 -2.29
CA MET A 121 -6.19 4.14 -1.18
C MET A 121 -5.42 5.36 -1.69
N TYR A 122 -4.68 5.21 -2.80
CA TYR A 122 -3.96 6.29 -3.44
C TYR A 122 -4.92 7.36 -3.98
N GLN A 123 -6.01 6.97 -4.63
CA GLN A 123 -7.02 7.90 -5.11
C GLN A 123 -7.63 8.71 -3.96
N TYR A 124 -7.88 8.09 -2.80
CA TYR A 124 -8.41 8.80 -1.66
C TYR A 124 -7.38 9.78 -1.06
N ALA A 125 -6.12 9.37 -0.95
CA ALA A 125 -5.02 10.25 -0.54
C ALA A 125 -4.89 11.47 -1.48
N ILE A 126 -4.91 11.24 -2.80
CA ILE A 126 -4.91 12.30 -3.82
C ILE A 126 -6.12 13.22 -3.67
N PHE A 127 -7.31 12.66 -3.45
CA PHE A 127 -8.53 13.45 -3.25
C PHE A 127 -8.37 14.39 -2.05
N LEU A 128 -7.95 13.89 -0.89
CA LEU A 128 -7.72 14.71 0.31
C LEU A 128 -6.66 15.79 0.06
N ALA A 129 -5.53 15.44 -0.57
CA ALA A 129 -4.49 16.39 -0.92
C ALA A 129 -4.93 17.45 -1.94
N THR A 130 -5.96 17.16 -2.74
CA THR A 130 -6.47 18.11 -3.74
C THR A 130 -7.54 19.02 -3.16
N VAL A 131 -8.53 18.45 -2.45
CA VAL A 131 -9.75 19.19 -2.08
C VAL A 131 -9.79 19.65 -0.63
N SER A 132 -9.11 18.95 0.29
CA SER A 132 -9.16 19.33 1.71
C SER A 132 -8.32 20.56 1.95
N PRO A 133 -8.75 21.56 2.75
CA PRO A 133 -7.94 22.72 3.09
C PRO A 133 -6.87 22.42 4.16
N GLN A 134 -6.92 21.26 4.81
CA GLN A 134 -6.07 20.96 5.98
C GLN A 134 -4.60 20.64 5.66
N PRO A 135 -4.26 19.87 4.59
CA PRO A 135 -2.87 19.58 4.27
C PRO A 135 -2.11 20.84 3.82
N SER A 136 -0.88 21.00 4.31
CA SER A 136 0.06 22.03 3.83
C SER A 136 0.46 21.79 2.38
N ASP A 137 0.89 22.82 1.65
CA ASP A 137 1.32 22.69 0.25
C ASP A 137 2.43 21.65 0.07
N LEU A 138 3.36 21.57 1.04
CA LEU A 138 4.40 20.55 1.04
C LEU A 138 3.80 19.13 1.16
N ASN A 139 2.88 18.92 2.10
CA ASN A 139 2.22 17.62 2.26
C ASN A 139 1.42 17.23 1.01
N ARG A 140 0.77 18.20 0.36
CA ARG A 140 0.04 17.95 -0.90
C ARG A 140 0.97 17.45 -1.99
N VAL A 141 2.08 18.15 -2.23
CA VAL A 141 3.06 17.77 -3.25
C VAL A 141 3.65 16.40 -2.95
N GLN A 142 4.01 16.12 -1.69
CA GLN A 142 4.52 14.82 -1.28
C GLN A 142 3.51 13.70 -1.51
N THR A 143 2.25 13.93 -1.14
CA THR A 143 1.16 12.97 -1.36
C THR A 143 0.98 12.64 -2.84
N LEU A 144 0.91 13.68 -3.68
CA LEU A 144 0.75 13.50 -5.12
C LEU A 144 1.95 12.78 -5.75
N LEU A 145 3.16 13.00 -5.23
CA LEU A 145 4.36 12.30 -5.68
C LEU A 145 4.38 10.84 -5.27
N GLU A 146 3.97 10.53 -4.03
CA GLU A 146 3.99 9.15 -3.51
C GLU A 146 2.82 8.30 -4.03
N ALA A 147 1.70 8.92 -4.37
CA ALA A 147 0.52 8.25 -4.91
C ALA A 147 0.53 8.09 -6.45
N ALA A 148 1.52 8.66 -7.16
CA ALA A 148 1.66 8.61 -8.62
C ALA A 148 2.41 7.36 -9.10
#